data_AF-A0ABD5S6V1-F1
#
_entry.id   AF-A0ABD5S6V1-F1
#
_cell.length_a   1.000
_cell.length_b   1.000
_cell.length_c   1.000
_cell.angle_alpha   90.00
_cell.angle_beta   90.00
_cell.angle_gamma   90.00
#
_symmetry.space_group_name_H-M   'P 1'
#
loop_
_entity.id
_entity.type
_entity.pdbx_description
1 polymer ?
#
loop_
_entity_poly.entity_id
_entity_poly.type
_entity_poly.pdbx_seq_one_letter_code
_entity_poly.pdbx_strand_id
1 'polypeptide(L)'
;GGGTESPETSGDSTAGGATADPNGRERTTGSDGSPTAETTPTPTEEPETVSFDIDVQRVSSCGTTCRDATVRLTNTGDAPATGVGVETVILSGGERVWSDRERVGSLPAGESYRTTKRIDLGFGEALRVRGNDGRITIRTTIRSDQRTVTVTERRDVL
;
A
#
# COMPACT_ATOMS: atom_id res chain seq x y z
N GLY A 1 36.06 -40.59 0.57
CA GLY A 1 35.58 -41.73 1.38
C GLY A 1 35.69 -41.36 2.84
N GLY A 2 34.63 -41.59 3.61
CA GLY A 2 34.53 -41.48 5.07
C GLY A 2 34.22 -40.07 5.59
N GLY A 3 33.16 -39.78 6.35
CA GLY A 3 32.10 -40.60 6.94
C GLY A 3 31.59 -39.95 8.24
N THR A 4 30.26 -39.94 8.44
CA THR A 4 29.48 -40.06 9.71
C THR A 4 29.64 -38.99 10.81
N GLU A 5 28.65 -38.17 11.16
CA GLU A 5 27.37 -38.42 11.88
C GLU A 5 27.51 -38.49 13.43
N SER A 6 26.66 -37.71 14.13
CA SER A 6 26.55 -37.47 15.59
C SER A 6 26.26 -38.72 16.45
N PRO A 7 26.25 -38.63 17.80
CA PRO A 7 24.99 -38.29 18.49
C PRO A 7 25.10 -37.48 19.80
N GLU A 8 23.92 -37.05 20.25
CA GLU A 8 23.55 -36.28 21.44
C GLU A 8 23.74 -37.02 22.78
N THR A 9 23.81 -36.31 23.91
CA THR A 9 23.20 -36.79 25.17
C THR A 9 22.64 -35.64 26.01
N SER A 10 21.35 -35.75 26.30
CA SER A 10 20.57 -34.96 27.25
C SER A 10 20.81 -35.44 28.68
N GLY A 11 20.83 -34.52 29.65
CA GLY A 11 20.83 -34.82 31.08
C GLY A 11 19.65 -34.12 31.77
N ASP A 12 18.61 -34.90 32.06
CA ASP A 12 17.41 -34.56 32.83
C ASP A 12 17.50 -35.17 34.25
N SER A 13 16.65 -34.66 35.16
CA SER A 13 16.26 -35.23 36.49
C SER A 13 17.19 -34.99 37.69
N THR A 14 16.74 -34.77 38.94
CA THR A 14 15.40 -34.64 39.57
C THR A 14 15.55 -34.14 41.04
N ALA A 15 14.50 -33.45 41.51
CA ALA A 15 14.00 -33.06 42.85
C ALA A 15 14.63 -33.50 44.21
N GLY A 16 14.43 -32.62 45.21
CA GLY A 16 14.24 -32.86 46.66
C GLY A 16 14.14 -31.50 47.39
N GLY A 17 13.10 -31.08 48.12
CA GLY A 17 12.21 -31.75 49.08
C GLY A 17 12.81 -31.61 50.49
N ALA A 18 12.52 -30.59 51.31
CA ALA A 18 11.50 -30.49 52.38
C ALA A 18 11.90 -29.24 53.24
N THR A 19 11.08 -28.56 54.05
CA THR A 19 10.33 -29.07 55.21
C THR A 19 9.38 -27.97 55.71
N ALA A 20 8.21 -28.36 56.23
CA ALA A 20 7.21 -27.49 56.83
C ALA A 20 7.44 -27.33 58.34
N ASP A 21 7.32 -26.11 58.85
CA ASP A 21 7.21 -25.78 60.28
C ASP A 21 5.74 -25.55 60.64
N PRO A 22 5.15 -26.31 61.58
CA PRO A 22 3.85 -25.99 62.16
C PRO A 22 4.09 -25.31 63.52
N ASN A 23 3.55 -24.10 63.69
CA ASN A 23 2.95 -23.55 64.94
C ASN A 23 3.14 -22.02 65.03
N GLY A 24 2.07 -21.27 64.81
CA GLY A 24 1.98 -19.84 65.13
C GLY A 24 0.58 -19.30 64.90
N ARG A 25 -0.25 -19.30 65.94
CA ARG A 25 -1.66 -18.88 65.96
C ARG A 25 -1.87 -17.37 65.72
N GLU A 26 -2.86 -17.08 64.87
CA GLU A 26 -3.94 -16.06 64.92
C GLU A 26 -3.68 -14.62 65.43
N ARG A 27 -3.96 -13.61 64.57
CA ARG A 27 -4.95 -12.54 64.84
C ARG A 27 -5.31 -11.65 63.62
N THR A 28 -6.56 -11.81 63.18
CA THR A 28 -7.62 -10.81 62.84
C THR A 28 -7.34 -9.53 62.03
N THR A 29 -8.26 -9.36 61.06
CA THR A 29 -8.97 -8.14 60.56
C THR A 29 -8.29 -7.20 59.57
N GLY A 30 -8.85 -7.14 58.36
CA GLY A 30 -8.94 -5.89 57.58
C GLY A 30 -9.03 -6.05 56.06
N SER A 31 -10.17 -5.63 55.51
CA SER A 31 -10.46 -5.29 54.10
C SER A 31 -10.75 -6.41 53.10
N ASP A 32 -12.04 -6.70 52.98
CA ASP A 32 -12.71 -7.10 51.75
C ASP A 32 -12.52 -6.02 50.66
N GLY A 33 -11.37 -6.06 50.00
CA GLY A 33 -11.12 -5.33 48.76
C GLY A 33 -10.89 -6.33 47.66
N SER A 34 -11.97 -6.93 47.16
CA SER A 34 -11.91 -7.71 45.91
C SER A 34 -11.35 -6.77 44.83
N PRO A 35 -10.18 -7.04 44.23
CA PRO A 35 -9.75 -6.25 43.10
C PRO A 35 -10.72 -6.59 41.97
N THR A 36 -11.71 -5.72 41.74
CA THR A 36 -12.45 -5.71 40.49
C THR A 36 -11.39 -5.48 39.43
N ALA A 37 -11.02 -6.55 38.73
CA ALA A 37 -10.15 -6.45 37.57
C ALA A 37 -10.90 -5.57 36.56
N GLU A 38 -10.58 -4.28 36.54
CA GLU A 38 -10.94 -3.40 35.43
C GLU A 38 -10.32 -4.05 34.19
N THR A 39 -11.18 -4.74 33.43
CA THR A 39 -10.82 -5.23 32.12
C THR A 39 -10.67 -4.00 31.26
N THR A 40 -9.45 -3.49 31.14
CA THR A 40 -9.11 -2.48 30.15
C THR A 40 -9.59 -3.03 28.80
N PRO A 41 -10.50 -2.35 28.09
CA PRO A 41 -10.92 -2.82 26.78
C PRO A 41 -9.69 -2.86 25.89
N THR A 42 -9.35 -4.04 25.38
CA THR A 42 -8.33 -4.19 24.35
C THR A 42 -8.76 -3.34 23.16
N PRO A 43 -7.98 -2.35 22.71
CA PRO A 43 -8.31 -1.63 21.50
C PRO A 43 -8.43 -2.65 20.35
N THR A 44 -9.59 -2.66 19.72
CA THR A 44 -9.78 -3.44 18.48
C THR A 44 -9.04 -2.67 17.39
N GLU A 45 -7.97 -3.25 16.85
CA GLU A 45 -7.31 -2.70 15.67
C GLU A 45 -8.31 -2.62 14.51
N GLU A 46 -8.43 -1.45 13.88
CA GLU A 46 -9.12 -1.32 12.61
C GLU A 46 -8.33 -2.08 11.53
N PRO A 47 -9.02 -2.69 10.55
CA PRO A 47 -8.34 -3.40 9.48
C PRO A 47 -7.53 -2.41 8.63
N GLU A 48 -6.23 -2.69 8.44
CA GLU A 48 -5.38 -1.87 7.57
C GLU A 48 -5.94 -1.84 6.14
N THR A 49 -5.81 -0.69 5.49
CA THR A 49 -6.35 -0.41 4.16
C THR A 49 -5.28 0.09 3.19
N VAL A 50 -5.44 -0.27 1.92
CA VAL A 50 -4.67 0.35 0.83
C VAL A 50 -5.54 1.40 0.17
N SER A 51 -5.01 2.61 0.01
CA SER A 51 -5.64 3.71 -0.69
C SER A 51 -4.65 4.44 -1.61
N PHE A 52 -5.12 4.96 -2.74
CA PHE A 52 -4.24 5.60 -3.72
C PHE A 52 -4.80 6.96 -4.10
N ASP A 53 -3.90 7.94 -4.14
CA ASP A 53 -4.13 9.27 -4.71
C ASP A 53 -3.19 9.49 -5.90
N ILE A 54 -3.68 10.16 -6.95
CA ILE A 54 -2.87 10.51 -8.12
C ILE A 54 -2.98 11.99 -8.41
N ASP A 55 -1.83 12.64 -8.51
CA ASP A 55 -1.72 14.08 -8.73
C ASP A 55 -0.85 14.39 -9.97
N VAL A 56 -1.38 15.25 -10.85
CA VAL A 56 -0.67 15.75 -12.04
C VAL A 56 -0.04 17.09 -11.69
N GLN A 57 1.25 17.07 -11.36
CA GLN A 57 1.95 18.23 -10.80
C GLN A 57 2.42 19.24 -11.85
N ARG A 58 2.85 18.75 -13.02
CA ARG A 58 3.40 19.61 -14.08
C ARG A 58 3.07 19.04 -15.44
N VAL A 59 2.70 19.92 -16.36
CA VAL A 59 2.63 19.62 -17.79
C VAL A 59 3.44 20.67 -18.53
N SER A 60 4.37 20.23 -19.37
CA SER A 60 5.21 21.09 -20.19
C SER A 60 5.17 20.66 -21.66
N SER A 61 5.32 21.61 -22.57
CA SER A 61 5.46 21.31 -23.99
C SER A 61 6.85 20.75 -24.29
N CYS A 62 6.92 19.65 -25.05
CA CYS A 62 8.13 19.12 -25.67
C CYS A 62 8.10 19.25 -27.21
N GLY A 63 7.03 19.80 -27.77
CA GLY A 63 6.81 19.95 -29.21
C GLY A 63 5.35 20.24 -29.54
N THR A 64 5.00 20.36 -30.82
CA THR A 64 3.64 20.72 -31.26
C THR A 64 2.59 19.71 -30.78
N THR A 65 2.87 18.42 -30.92
CA THR A 65 1.99 17.30 -30.52
C THR A 65 2.50 16.57 -29.27
N CYS A 66 3.53 17.13 -28.60
CA CYS A 66 4.26 16.48 -27.52
C CYS A 66 4.08 17.24 -26.20
N ARG A 67 3.74 16.52 -25.14
CA ARG A 67 3.72 17.01 -23.76
C ARG A 67 4.51 16.09 -22.84
N ASP A 68 5.28 16.66 -21.93
CA ASP A 68 5.88 15.95 -20.81
C ASP A 68 5.02 16.25 -19.56
N ALA A 69 4.53 15.21 -18.89
CA ALA A 69 3.67 15.30 -17.71
C ALA A 69 4.33 14.61 -16.51
N THR A 70 4.54 15.36 -15.43
CA THR A 70 5.03 14.81 -14.16
C THR A 70 3.88 14.47 -13.25
N VAL A 71 3.79 13.20 -12.85
CA VAL A 71 2.73 12.68 -11.98
C VAL A 71 3.32 12.15 -10.67
N ARG A 72 2.52 12.21 -9.61
CA ARG A 72 2.78 11.56 -8.32
C ARG A 72 1.65 10.59 -8.01
N LEU A 73 2.02 9.37 -7.66
CA LEU A 73 1.13 8.36 -7.09
C LEU A 73 1.50 8.21 -5.62
N THR A 74 0.53 8.36 -4.73
CA THR A 74 0.73 8.24 -3.28
C THR A 74 -0.13 7.11 -2.74
N ASN A 75 0.44 6.24 -1.90
CA ASN A 75 -0.34 5.32 -1.09
C ASN A 75 -0.83 6.08 0.15
N THR A 76 -2.09 6.48 0.17
CA THR A 76 -2.72 7.22 1.28
C THR A 76 -3.33 6.31 2.33
N GLY A 77 -3.25 5.00 2.14
CA GLY A 77 -3.63 4.02 3.15
C GLY A 77 -2.57 3.83 4.23
N ASP A 78 -2.91 3.00 5.20
CA ASP A 78 -2.12 2.60 6.35
C ASP A 78 -1.41 1.25 6.16
N ALA A 79 -1.80 0.45 5.15
CA ALA A 79 -1.09 -0.76 4.74
C ALA A 79 -0.14 -0.52 3.54
N PRO A 80 0.98 -1.29 3.43
CA PRO A 80 1.81 -1.29 2.24
C PRO A 80 1.10 -1.92 1.03
N ALA A 81 1.27 -1.32 -0.15
CA ALA A 81 0.80 -1.89 -1.40
C ALA A 81 1.91 -2.68 -2.10
N THR A 82 1.57 -3.82 -2.70
CA THR A 82 2.48 -4.68 -3.45
C THR A 82 1.94 -4.98 -4.84
N GLY A 83 2.81 -5.35 -5.77
CA GLY A 83 2.41 -5.62 -7.16
C GLY A 83 1.85 -4.39 -7.86
N VAL A 84 2.22 -3.19 -7.43
CA VAL A 84 1.65 -1.93 -7.92
C VAL A 84 2.04 -1.73 -9.38
N GLY A 85 1.03 -1.64 -10.23
CA GLY A 85 1.12 -1.32 -11.65
C GLY A 85 0.12 -0.24 -12.03
N VAL A 86 0.53 0.64 -12.95
CA VAL A 86 -0.29 1.76 -13.43
C VAL A 86 -0.46 1.63 -14.93
N GLU A 87 -1.71 1.72 -15.39
CA GLU A 87 -2.07 1.77 -16.80
C GLU A 87 -2.82 3.07 -17.07
N THR A 88 -2.27 3.92 -17.94
CA THR A 88 -2.90 5.18 -18.32
C THR A 88 -3.32 5.09 -19.79
N VAL A 89 -4.55 5.50 -20.09
CA VAL A 89 -5.10 5.57 -21.44
C VAL A 89 -5.69 6.95 -21.66
N ILE A 90 -5.32 7.61 -22.76
CA ILE A 90 -5.92 8.86 -23.20
C ILE A 90 -6.82 8.56 -24.40
N LEU A 91 -8.06 9.03 -24.31
CA LEU A 91 -9.12 8.87 -25.29
C LEU A 91 -9.51 10.23 -25.86
N SER A 92 -9.90 10.28 -27.13
CA SER A 92 -10.57 11.43 -27.75
C SER A 92 -11.71 10.92 -28.64
N GLY A 93 -12.91 11.47 -28.48
CA GLY A 93 -14.11 10.94 -29.15
C GLY A 93 -14.43 9.47 -28.80
N GLY A 94 -13.92 8.96 -27.68
CA GLY A 94 -14.04 7.55 -27.28
C GLY A 94 -12.96 6.62 -27.87
N GLU A 95 -12.12 7.09 -28.77
CA GLU A 95 -11.03 6.31 -29.35
C GLU A 95 -9.70 6.59 -28.64
N ARG A 96 -8.86 5.55 -28.49
CA ARG A 96 -7.53 5.69 -27.87
C ARG A 96 -6.57 6.45 -28.77
N VAL A 97 -5.96 7.49 -28.20
CA VAL A 97 -4.90 8.30 -28.85
C VAL A 97 -3.53 8.11 -28.18
N TRP A 98 -3.49 7.66 -26.93
CA TRP A 98 -2.24 7.35 -26.25
C TRP A 98 -2.46 6.36 -25.11
N SER A 99 -1.43 5.59 -24.75
CA SER A 99 -1.42 4.79 -23.54
C SER A 99 -0.01 4.47 -23.06
N ASP A 100 0.15 4.33 -21.75
CA ASP A 100 1.38 3.86 -21.11
C ASP A 100 1.07 2.83 -20.01
N ARG A 101 2.05 1.98 -19.71
CA ARG A 101 1.99 1.03 -18.61
C ARG A 101 3.30 1.05 -17.84
N GLU A 102 3.20 1.10 -16.52
CA GLU A 102 4.35 1.15 -15.63
C GLU A 102 4.19 0.17 -14.47
N ARG A 103 5.30 -0.45 -14.06
CA ARG A 103 5.37 -1.26 -12.84
C ARG A 103 6.12 -0.46 -11.79
N VAL A 104 5.44 -0.18 -10.69
CA VAL A 104 6.00 0.50 -9.51
C VAL A 104 6.58 -0.51 -8.52
N GLY A 105 5.95 -1.70 -8.41
CA GLY A 105 6.41 -2.76 -7.51
C GLY A 105 5.75 -2.64 -6.14
N SER A 106 6.47 -2.17 -5.12
CA SER A 106 5.91 -1.91 -3.79
C SER A 106 5.80 -0.40 -3.54
N LEU A 107 4.76 -0.01 -2.82
CA LEU A 107 4.57 1.37 -2.36
C LEU A 107 4.12 1.34 -0.89
N PRO A 108 5.02 1.62 0.07
CA PRO A 108 4.69 1.65 1.49
C PRO A 108 3.56 2.64 1.83
N ALA A 109 2.95 2.48 3.00
CA ALA A 109 1.95 3.41 3.52
C ALA A 109 2.53 4.84 3.63
N GLY A 110 1.77 5.84 3.18
CA GLY A 110 2.18 7.25 3.15
C GLY A 110 3.21 7.63 2.08
N GLU A 111 3.85 6.65 1.42
CA GLU A 111 4.92 6.92 0.47
C GLU A 111 4.40 7.29 -0.93
N SER A 112 5.28 7.95 -1.68
CA SER A 112 4.97 8.45 -3.02
C SER A 112 5.94 7.99 -4.09
N TYR A 113 5.41 7.59 -5.23
CA TYR A 113 6.16 7.38 -6.47
C TYR A 113 5.95 8.56 -7.41
N ARG A 114 7.03 9.12 -7.96
CA ARG A 114 7.00 10.25 -8.89
C ARG A 114 7.68 9.89 -10.19
N THR A 115 7.04 10.20 -11.30
CA THR A 115 7.58 9.92 -12.64
C THR A 115 7.16 11.01 -13.64
N THR A 116 7.93 11.16 -14.71
CA THR A 116 7.60 12.05 -15.82
C THR A 116 7.36 11.21 -17.07
N LYS A 117 6.19 11.39 -17.68
CA LYS A 117 5.74 10.65 -18.86
C LYS A 117 5.69 11.57 -20.06
N ARG A 118 6.25 11.08 -21.17
CA ARG A 118 6.15 11.75 -22.47
C ARG A 118 4.91 11.26 -23.19
N ILE A 119 4.03 12.20 -23.49
CA ILE A 119 2.84 12.02 -24.30
C ILE A 119 3.16 12.61 -25.66
N ASP A 120 3.52 11.76 -26.61
CA ASP A 120 3.79 12.15 -27.99
C ASP A 120 2.71 11.56 -28.88
N LEU A 121 1.94 12.44 -29.52
CA LEU A 121 0.88 12.04 -30.43
C LEU A 121 1.39 12.07 -31.86
N GLY A 122 1.14 10.97 -32.58
CA GLY A 122 1.29 10.95 -34.02
C GLY A 122 0.31 11.89 -34.71
N PHE A 123 0.52 12.12 -36.01
CA PHE A 123 -0.29 13.06 -36.78
C PHE A 123 -1.79 12.69 -36.75
N GLY A 124 -2.13 11.42 -36.92
CA GLY A 124 -3.52 10.96 -36.91
C GLY A 124 -4.20 11.14 -35.55
N GLU A 125 -3.49 10.83 -34.46
CA GLU A 125 -3.98 11.03 -33.10
C GLU A 125 -4.19 12.52 -32.78
N ALA A 126 -3.23 13.37 -33.18
CA ALA A 126 -3.34 14.82 -33.00
C ALA A 126 -4.50 15.42 -33.82
N LEU A 127 -4.70 14.95 -35.06
CA LEU A 127 -5.87 15.32 -35.87
C LEU A 127 -7.18 14.93 -35.18
N ARG A 128 -7.23 13.73 -34.59
CA ARG A 128 -8.42 13.27 -33.87
C ARG A 128 -8.71 14.13 -32.64
N VAL A 129 -7.71 14.46 -31.83
CA VAL A 129 -7.88 15.38 -30.70
C VAL A 129 -8.43 16.72 -31.18
N ARG A 130 -7.88 17.27 -32.25
CA ARG A 130 -8.37 18.52 -32.83
C ARG A 130 -9.77 18.44 -33.41
N GLY A 131 -10.11 17.33 -34.07
CA GLY A 131 -11.45 17.09 -34.60
C GLY A 131 -12.51 16.90 -33.52
N ASN A 132 -12.10 16.64 -32.27
CA ASN A 132 -12.97 16.56 -31.10
C ASN A 132 -12.82 17.81 -30.20
N ASP A 133 -12.50 18.97 -30.79
CA ASP A 133 -12.35 20.25 -30.10
C ASP A 133 -11.33 20.25 -28.95
N GLY A 134 -10.27 19.45 -29.04
CA GLY A 134 -9.28 19.37 -27.95
C GLY A 134 -9.76 18.59 -26.73
N ARG A 135 -10.96 18.00 -26.77
CA ARG A 135 -11.50 17.24 -25.63
C ARG A 135 -10.86 15.86 -25.56
N ILE A 136 -10.28 15.58 -24.40
CA ILE A 136 -9.69 14.28 -24.06
C ILE A 136 -10.26 13.73 -22.77
N THR A 137 -10.25 12.40 -22.65
CA THR A 137 -10.52 11.67 -21.40
C THR A 137 -9.30 10.86 -21.04
N ILE A 138 -8.76 11.09 -19.85
CA ILE A 138 -7.63 10.38 -19.28
C ILE A 138 -8.21 9.34 -18.32
N ARG A 139 -7.89 8.07 -18.53
CA ARG A 139 -8.28 6.98 -17.64
C ARG A 139 -7.02 6.31 -17.10
N THR A 140 -6.83 6.39 -15.80
CA THR A 140 -5.71 5.75 -15.10
C THR A 140 -6.25 4.61 -14.25
N THR A 141 -5.71 3.42 -14.45
CA THR A 141 -6.01 2.23 -13.64
C THR A 141 -4.78 1.84 -12.84
N ILE A 142 -4.89 1.90 -11.52
CA ILE A 142 -3.88 1.47 -10.57
C ILE A 142 -4.29 0.09 -10.08
N ARG A 143 -3.44 -0.91 -10.29
CA ARG A 143 -3.65 -2.28 -9.80
C ARG A 143 -2.57 -2.59 -8.77
N SER A 144 -2.97 -3.20 -7.68
CA SER A 144 -2.10 -3.84 -6.69
C SER A 144 -2.68 -5.22 -6.35
N ASP A 145 -1.94 -6.02 -5.59
CA ASP A 145 -2.43 -7.34 -5.15
C ASP A 145 -3.66 -7.20 -4.24
N GLN A 146 -3.78 -6.06 -3.55
CA GLN A 146 -4.85 -5.76 -2.59
C GLN A 146 -6.09 -5.16 -3.26
N ARG A 147 -5.92 -4.33 -4.30
CA ARG A 147 -7.04 -3.60 -4.92
C ARG A 147 -6.77 -3.10 -6.33
N THR A 148 -7.84 -2.80 -7.05
CA THR A 148 -7.79 -2.07 -8.32
C THR A 148 -8.63 -0.79 -8.23
N VAL A 149 -8.06 0.32 -8.67
CA VAL A 149 -8.73 1.63 -8.72
C VAL A 149 -8.62 2.22 -10.11
N THR A 150 -9.73 2.76 -10.61
CA THR A 150 -9.76 3.50 -11.88
C THR A 150 -10.22 4.93 -11.63
N VAL A 151 -9.38 5.88 -12.04
CA VAL A 151 -9.67 7.31 -12.03
C VAL A 151 -9.88 7.75 -13.47
N THR A 152 -10.92 8.56 -13.70
CA THR A 152 -11.23 9.12 -15.02
C THR A 152 -11.34 10.63 -14.92
N GLU A 153 -10.64 11.31 -15.81
CA GLU A 153 -10.54 12.76 -15.84
C GLU A 153 -10.79 13.27 -17.25
N ARG A 154 -11.46 14.42 -17.39
CA ARG A 154 -11.68 15.08 -18.68
C ARG A 154 -10.91 16.39 -18.73
N ARG A 155 -10.29 16.67 -19.88
CA ARG A 155 -9.51 17.88 -20.11
C ARG A 155 -9.76 18.44 -21.49
N ASP A 156 -9.61 19.75 -21.61
CA ASP A 156 -9.53 20.47 -22.87
C ASP A 156 -8.08 20.92 -23.06
N VAL A 157 -7.52 20.73 -24.26
CA VAL A 157 -6.08 20.90 -24.54
C VAL A 157 -5.77 21.75 -25.77
N LEU A 158 -6.75 22.49 -26.28
CA LEU A 158 -6.57 23.45 -27.37
C LEU A 158 -6.74 24.91 -26.91
#